data_AF-K5VTQ5-F1
#
_entry.id   AF-K5VTQ5-F1
#
_cell.length_a   1.000
_cell.length_b   1.000
_cell.length_c   1.000
_cell.angle_alpha   90.00
_cell.angle_beta   90.00
_cell.angle_gamma   90.00
#
_symmetry.space_group_name_H-M   'P 1'
#
loop_
_entity.id
_entity.type
_entity.pdbx_description
1 polymer ?
#
loop_
_entity_poly.entity_id
_entity_poly.type
_entity_poly.pdbx_seq_one_letter_code
_entity_poly.pdbx_strand_id
1 'polypeptide(L)'
;MPGRGLTVSFVCLSLTAIVWRYRPLHWVPTHSFTSSIYWTLRSWLWNYPTTPDFGIWVVGDATDRQRFFKEKARTRLIWTFLEPYFAQRGYNLYVPSEESTYVVLPARRMIDPRELSYPYAQYCCNDERELEFICSAARVWPARDADGRDVVIKAVSTGAVASNELKALKLLHSEPLRNDPRNRIIPVVDYIEFNHQTFAVMPRWSHCVQCDFVTVAEIIRYARAYFETVAFLHENNITHGDILLQNMCMDVLMPQPFLERYYTGYHTSDRRYVLIDFEGAEIHAGPGPHSLEFQNSRKRDIYLVADSLGVNLRCIEHVIPRIGHLLDSMMVEDSEVTATTALFRFEEICGGLTMEDLNLAVAAHQFSHGKLQYRQNPPVNKPILGLN
;
A
#
# COMPACT_ATOMS: atom_id res chain seq x y z
N MET A 1 51.88 38.84 22.40
CA MET A 1 50.99 37.66 22.56
C MET A 1 51.15 36.76 21.35
N PRO A 2 51.84 35.60 21.44
CA PRO A 2 51.91 34.65 20.33
C PRO A 2 50.74 33.66 20.38
N GLY A 3 50.18 33.40 19.21
CA GLY A 3 48.94 32.65 18.99
C GLY A 3 48.98 31.20 19.44
N ARG A 4 47.85 30.75 20.00
CA ARG A 4 47.55 29.34 20.24
C ARG A 4 47.27 28.66 18.90
N GLY A 5 48.28 28.00 18.33
CA GLY A 5 48.08 27.02 17.28
C GLY A 5 47.35 25.79 17.84
N LEU A 6 46.30 25.34 17.15
CA LEU A 6 45.65 24.05 17.40
C LEU A 6 46.67 22.93 17.12
N THR A 7 47.35 22.44 18.15
CA THR A 7 48.11 21.19 18.08
C THR A 7 47.15 20.01 18.10
N VAL A 8 46.75 19.54 16.93
CA VAL A 8 46.10 18.24 16.77
C VAL A 8 47.17 17.17 16.99
N SER A 9 47.01 16.34 18.02
CA SER A 9 47.98 15.27 18.36
C SER A 9 48.13 14.28 17.18
N PHE A 10 49.37 13.87 16.87
CA PHE A 10 49.67 12.83 15.88
C PHE A 10 48.92 11.51 16.16
N VAL A 11 48.60 11.24 17.42
CA VAL A 11 47.78 10.09 17.85
C VAL A 11 46.32 10.23 17.39
N CYS A 12 45.77 11.45 17.42
CA CYS A 12 44.44 11.72 16.88
C CYS A 12 44.42 11.54 15.36
N LEU A 13 45.44 12.04 14.65
CA LEU A 13 45.55 11.90 13.19
C LEU A 13 45.69 10.43 12.75
N SER A 14 46.45 9.62 13.49
CA SER A 14 46.63 8.19 13.20
C SER A 14 45.40 7.34 13.56
N LEU A 15 44.71 7.63 14.67
CA LEU A 15 43.41 7.03 14.98
C LEU A 15 42.34 7.41 13.95
N THR A 16 42.28 8.67 13.51
CA THR A 16 41.36 9.08 12.43
C THR A 16 41.68 8.38 11.11
N ALA A 17 42.96 8.22 10.78
CA ALA A 17 43.39 7.52 9.56
C ALA A 17 43.06 6.01 9.60
N ILE A 18 43.19 5.37 10.77
CA ILE A 18 42.80 3.96 10.98
C ILE A 18 41.27 3.83 10.86
N VAL A 19 40.52 4.68 11.55
CA VAL A 19 39.05 4.68 11.50
C VAL A 19 38.55 4.93 10.07
N TRP A 20 39.17 5.85 9.32
CA TRP A 20 38.83 6.10 7.92
C TRP A 20 39.20 4.94 7.00
N ARG A 21 40.30 4.22 7.28
CA ARG A 21 40.73 3.04 6.52
C ARG A 21 39.77 1.86 6.68
N TYR A 22 39.14 1.70 7.85
CA TYR A 22 38.22 0.60 8.13
C TYR A 22 36.74 0.97 8.02
N ARG A 23 36.40 2.26 7.88
CA ARG A 23 35.02 2.75 7.78
C ARG A 23 34.95 4.01 6.89
N PRO A 24 35.02 3.84 5.56
CA PRO A 24 35.13 4.96 4.62
C PRO A 24 33.84 5.79 4.54
N LEU A 25 33.94 7.11 4.39
CA LEU A 25 32.76 7.95 4.20
C LEU A 25 32.07 7.61 2.87
N HIS A 26 30.78 7.30 2.94
CA HIS A 26 29.93 7.10 1.77
C HIS A 26 29.04 8.32 1.60
N TRP A 27 29.20 9.01 0.47
CA TRP A 27 28.40 10.18 0.17
C TRP A 27 26.90 9.83 0.11
N VAL A 28 26.10 10.59 0.84
CA VAL A 28 24.63 10.46 0.86
C VAL A 28 24.03 11.68 0.16
N PRO A 29 23.65 11.57 -1.12
CA PRO A 29 23.03 12.68 -1.82
C PRO A 29 21.60 12.92 -1.33
N THR A 30 21.30 14.20 -1.14
CA THR A 30 19.98 14.74 -0.78
C THR A 30 19.72 16.02 -1.58
N HIS A 31 18.61 16.69 -1.30
CA HIS A 31 18.19 17.95 -1.96
C HIS A 31 19.19 19.12 -1.88
N SER A 32 20.19 19.11 -0.98
CA SER A 32 21.20 20.19 -0.89
C SER A 32 22.56 19.67 -0.44
N PHE A 33 23.62 20.43 -0.73
CA PHE A 33 25.00 20.06 -0.36
C PHE A 33 25.21 19.97 1.15
N THR A 34 24.70 20.94 1.91
CA THR A 34 24.80 20.97 3.38
C THR A 34 24.02 19.82 4.03
N SER A 35 22.81 19.54 3.55
CA SER A 35 22.04 18.37 3.96
C SER A 35 22.83 17.08 3.65
N SER A 36 23.43 16.99 2.47
CA SER A 36 24.18 15.79 2.07
C SER A 36 25.45 15.57 2.92
N ILE A 37 26.13 16.63 3.37
CA ILE A 37 27.21 16.53 4.36
C ILE A 37 26.68 15.96 5.69
N TYR A 38 25.59 16.54 6.21
CA TYR A 38 24.98 16.08 7.46
C TYR A 38 24.61 14.59 7.38
N TRP A 39 23.96 14.18 6.30
CA TRP A 39 23.51 12.79 6.11
C TRP A 39 24.66 11.82 5.84
N THR A 40 25.72 12.28 5.19
CA THR A 40 26.96 11.50 5.04
C THR A 40 27.58 11.21 6.40
N LEU A 41 27.73 12.22 7.26
CA LEU A 41 28.28 12.05 8.61
C LEU A 41 27.35 11.23 9.51
N ARG A 42 26.03 11.44 9.43
CA ARG A 42 25.05 10.69 10.20
C ARG A 42 25.01 9.22 9.79
N SER A 43 25.01 8.93 8.49
CA SER A 43 25.10 7.56 7.95
C SER A 43 26.35 6.86 8.43
N TRP A 44 27.49 7.55 8.37
CA TRP A 44 28.76 7.05 8.90
C TRP A 44 28.67 6.73 10.39
N LEU A 45 28.16 7.64 11.24
CA LEU A 45 27.98 7.38 12.67
C LEU A 45 27.07 6.16 12.94
N TRP A 46 26.00 6.01 12.16
CA TRP A 46 24.98 4.96 12.30
C TRP A 46 25.32 3.62 11.64
N ASN A 47 26.53 3.46 11.09
CA ASN A 47 26.95 2.23 10.41
C ASN A 47 26.21 1.94 9.11
N TYR A 48 25.90 2.98 8.35
CA TYR A 48 25.30 2.91 7.02
C TYR A 48 24.00 2.08 7.00
N PRO A 49 22.99 2.47 7.80
CA PRO A 49 21.73 1.74 7.85
C PRO A 49 21.05 1.69 6.48
N THR A 50 21.24 2.73 5.66
CA THR A 50 20.77 2.82 4.28
C THR A 50 21.92 2.69 3.29
N THR A 51 21.69 1.95 2.20
CA THR A 51 22.57 1.92 1.03
C THR A 51 21.78 2.31 -0.22
N PRO A 52 22.43 2.61 -1.36
CA PRO A 52 21.74 2.81 -2.64
C PRO A 52 21.11 1.51 -3.20
N ASP A 53 21.51 0.36 -2.68
CA ASP A 53 21.02 -0.96 -3.10
C ASP A 53 19.62 -1.23 -2.53
N PHE A 54 18.65 -1.52 -3.39
CA PHE A 54 17.29 -1.87 -2.98
C PHE A 54 17.20 -3.24 -2.30
N GLY A 55 18.25 -4.06 -2.38
CA GLY A 55 18.40 -5.32 -1.64
C GLY A 55 18.23 -5.15 -0.13
N ILE A 56 18.45 -3.94 0.41
CA ILE A 56 18.13 -3.63 1.80
C ILE A 56 16.63 -3.67 2.10
N TRP A 57 15.75 -3.86 1.15
CA TRP A 57 14.33 -3.97 1.44
C TRP A 57 13.80 -5.38 1.24
N VAL A 58 14.63 -6.27 0.70
CA VAL A 58 14.31 -7.68 0.54
C VAL A 58 14.18 -8.32 1.92
N VAL A 59 13.02 -8.92 2.15
CA VAL A 59 12.71 -9.75 3.32
C VAL A 59 12.91 -11.19 2.89
N GLY A 60 13.56 -11.99 3.73
CA GLY A 60 13.81 -13.40 3.48
C GLY A 60 12.63 -14.27 3.85
N ASP A 61 12.85 -15.58 3.83
CA ASP A 61 11.85 -16.57 4.22
C ASP A 61 11.39 -16.37 5.67
N ALA A 62 10.10 -16.09 5.85
CA ALA A 62 9.47 -15.87 7.15
C ALA A 62 9.40 -17.13 8.04
N THR A 63 9.65 -18.32 7.48
CA THR A 63 9.71 -19.57 8.25
C THR A 63 10.96 -19.66 9.12
N ASP A 64 12.03 -18.93 8.78
CA ASP A 64 13.20 -18.75 9.64
C ASP A 64 12.96 -17.60 10.63
N ARG A 65 12.53 -17.94 11.84
CA ARG A 65 12.28 -16.96 12.91
C ARG A 65 13.50 -16.08 13.17
N GLN A 66 14.72 -16.63 13.18
CA GLN A 66 15.91 -15.86 13.52
C GLN A 66 16.19 -14.81 12.45
N ARG A 67 16.04 -15.19 11.18
CA ARG A 67 16.16 -14.28 10.05
C ARG A 67 15.06 -13.21 10.08
N PHE A 68 13.82 -13.59 10.33
CA PHE A 68 12.70 -12.66 10.47
C PHE A 68 12.95 -11.58 11.53
N PHE A 69 13.39 -11.95 12.75
CA PHE A 69 13.70 -10.97 13.81
C PHE A 69 14.84 -10.02 13.39
N LYS A 70 15.89 -10.53 12.75
CA LYS A 70 17.00 -9.70 12.25
C LYS A 70 16.52 -8.70 11.19
N GLU A 71 15.67 -9.14 10.26
CA GLU A 71 15.12 -8.31 9.19
C GLU A 71 14.19 -7.21 9.73
N LYS A 72 13.42 -7.51 10.78
CA LYS A 72 12.58 -6.53 11.48
C LYS A 72 13.40 -5.50 12.26
N ALA A 73 14.43 -5.94 12.97
CA ALA A 73 15.35 -5.02 13.64
C ALA A 73 16.04 -4.08 12.64
N ARG A 74 16.47 -4.61 11.50
CA ARG A 74 17.07 -3.86 10.40
C ARG A 74 16.10 -2.84 9.79
N THR A 75 14.86 -3.25 9.54
CA THR A 75 13.79 -2.36 9.05
C THR A 75 13.58 -1.20 10.01
N ARG A 76 13.42 -1.47 11.31
CA ARG A 76 13.25 -0.43 12.34
C ARG A 76 14.44 0.51 12.40
N LEU A 77 15.66 -0.02 12.35
CA LEU A 77 16.89 0.78 12.30
C LEU A 77 16.87 1.76 11.12
N ILE A 78 16.48 1.30 9.93
CA ILE A 78 16.40 2.14 8.73
C ILE A 78 15.36 3.25 8.91
N TRP A 79 14.13 2.92 9.34
CA TRP A 79 13.08 3.93 9.50
C TRP A 79 13.38 4.92 10.62
N THR A 80 13.98 4.47 11.72
CA THR A 80 14.45 5.35 12.82
C THR A 80 15.58 6.25 12.33
N PHE A 81 16.46 5.74 11.46
CA PHE A 81 17.45 6.57 10.80
C PHE A 81 16.76 7.61 9.90
N LEU A 82 15.77 7.26 9.09
CA LEU A 82 15.15 8.21 8.17
C LEU A 82 14.19 9.23 8.84
N GLU A 83 13.75 8.97 10.07
CA GLU A 83 12.75 9.78 10.79
C GLU A 83 12.99 11.30 10.74
N PRO A 84 14.19 11.85 11.05
CA PRO A 84 14.42 13.29 10.96
C PRO A 84 14.31 13.86 9.53
N TYR A 85 14.58 13.05 8.50
CA TYR A 85 14.49 13.49 7.10
C TYR A 85 13.04 13.68 6.67
N PHE A 86 12.16 12.78 7.13
CA PHE A 86 10.72 12.85 6.89
C PHE A 86 10.07 13.95 7.73
N ALA A 87 10.50 14.11 8.99
CA ALA A 87 10.00 15.17 9.86
C ALA A 87 10.28 16.58 9.30
N GLN A 88 11.45 16.80 8.69
CA GLN A 88 11.78 18.06 7.99
C GLN A 88 10.83 18.37 6.82
N ARG A 89 10.12 17.37 6.29
CA ARG A 89 9.13 17.50 5.21
C ARG A 89 7.69 17.49 5.73
N GLY A 90 7.51 17.55 7.05
CA GLY A 90 6.19 17.54 7.68
C GLY A 90 5.63 16.15 7.99
N TYR A 91 6.37 15.07 7.74
CA TYR A 91 5.91 13.71 7.99
C TYR A 91 6.51 13.14 9.27
N ASN A 92 5.67 12.94 10.29
CA ASN A 92 6.05 12.37 11.57
C ASN A 92 5.79 10.88 11.54
N LEU A 93 6.84 10.06 11.55
CA LEU A 93 6.69 8.61 11.54
C LEU A 93 5.96 8.14 12.80
N TYR A 94 5.18 7.07 12.65
CA TYR A 94 4.62 6.39 13.82
C TYR A 94 5.75 5.78 14.64
N VAL A 95 5.51 5.72 15.95
CA VAL A 95 6.47 5.23 16.93
C VAL A 95 6.09 3.82 17.40
N PRO A 96 7.06 2.97 17.73
CA PRO A 96 6.80 1.64 18.28
C PRO A 96 5.91 1.69 19.53
N SER A 97 4.93 0.79 19.59
CA SER A 97 4.12 0.58 20.80
C SER A 97 4.97 0.06 21.96
N GLU A 98 4.51 0.27 23.20
CA GLU A 98 5.18 -0.27 24.39
C GLU A 98 5.13 -1.80 24.45
N GLU A 99 4.06 -2.40 23.88
CA GLU A 99 3.76 -3.82 23.98
C GLU A 99 4.39 -4.66 22.86
N SER A 100 4.66 -4.06 21.71
CA SER A 100 5.16 -4.76 20.53
C SER A 100 6.09 -3.91 19.68
N THR A 101 7.18 -4.52 19.22
CA THR A 101 8.13 -3.90 18.30
C THR A 101 7.68 -3.90 16.85
N TYR A 102 6.57 -4.59 16.54
CA TYR A 102 5.99 -4.70 15.19
C TYR A 102 4.77 -3.81 14.99
N VAL A 103 4.18 -3.38 16.10
CA VAL A 103 3.03 -2.48 16.11
C VAL A 103 3.56 -1.09 16.37
N VAL A 104 3.15 -0.15 15.53
CA VAL A 104 3.47 1.27 15.66
C VAL A 104 2.19 2.07 15.80
N LEU A 105 2.29 3.19 16.52
CA LEU A 105 1.19 4.08 16.88
C LEU A 105 1.49 5.51 16.42
N PRO A 106 0.46 6.32 16.10
CA PRO A 106 0.67 7.73 15.83
C PRO A 106 1.27 8.44 17.05
N ALA A 107 2.33 9.22 16.84
CA ALA A 107 2.99 9.98 17.91
C ALA A 107 2.33 11.35 18.18
N ARG A 108 1.40 11.77 17.33
CA ARG A 108 0.70 13.06 17.40
C ARG A 108 -0.80 12.83 17.57
N ARG A 109 -1.55 13.91 17.78
CA ARG A 109 -3.02 13.86 17.78
C ARG A 109 -3.56 13.74 16.36
N MET A 110 -4.66 13.02 16.18
CA MET A 110 -5.38 12.98 14.90
C MET A 110 -6.09 14.31 14.62
N ILE A 111 -6.22 14.67 13.34
CA ILE A 111 -7.04 15.79 12.88
C ILE A 111 -8.53 15.59 13.29
N ASP A 112 -9.31 16.67 13.36
CA ASP A 112 -10.77 16.55 13.44
C ASP A 112 -11.28 15.83 12.17
N PRO A 113 -11.98 14.69 12.29
CA PRO A 113 -12.52 13.96 11.14
C PRO A 113 -13.39 14.80 10.20
N ARG A 114 -14.00 15.89 10.68
CA ARG A 114 -14.82 16.81 9.87
C ARG A 114 -14.01 17.69 8.93
N GLU A 115 -12.72 17.87 9.21
CA GLU A 115 -11.80 18.66 8.39
C GLU A 115 -11.12 17.81 7.30
N LEU A 116 -11.36 16.49 7.29
CA LEU A 116 -10.82 15.61 6.28
C LEU A 116 -11.48 15.81 4.93
N SER A 117 -10.66 15.83 3.89
CA SER A 117 -11.08 15.78 2.51
C SER A 117 -10.31 14.70 1.76
N TYR A 118 -10.85 14.27 0.62
CA TYR A 118 -10.10 13.48 -0.35
C TYR A 118 -8.72 14.14 -0.62
N PRO A 119 -7.61 13.38 -0.67
CA PRO A 119 -7.51 11.93 -0.79
C PRO A 119 -7.41 11.15 0.54
N TYR A 120 -7.61 11.78 1.69
CA TYR A 120 -7.46 11.13 2.99
C TYR A 120 -8.71 10.35 3.38
N ALA A 121 -8.50 9.18 3.96
CA ALA A 121 -9.58 8.28 4.36
C ALA A 121 -10.36 8.82 5.57
N GLN A 122 -11.66 8.50 5.62
CA GLN A 122 -12.52 8.87 6.74
C GLN A 122 -12.26 7.96 7.95
N TYR A 123 -12.35 8.50 9.15
CA TYR A 123 -11.96 7.79 10.37
C TYR A 123 -13.15 7.06 10.97
N CYS A 124 -12.96 5.78 11.26
CA CYS A 124 -13.83 5.00 12.14
C CYS A 124 -13.17 4.75 13.50
N CYS A 125 -11.99 5.33 13.73
CA CYS A 125 -11.21 5.23 14.95
C CYS A 125 -11.50 6.42 15.86
N ASN A 126 -11.77 6.15 17.14
CA ASN A 126 -12.07 7.18 18.14
C ASN A 126 -10.83 7.88 18.69
N ASP A 127 -9.70 7.17 18.71
CA ASP A 127 -8.43 7.65 19.25
C ASP A 127 -7.24 6.99 18.54
N GLU A 128 -6.04 7.45 18.89
CA GLU A 128 -4.78 7.01 18.29
C GLU A 128 -4.44 5.54 18.58
N ARG A 129 -4.96 4.95 19.67
CA ARG A 129 -4.71 3.56 20.01
C ARG A 129 -5.42 2.62 19.05
N GLU A 130 -6.57 3.03 18.54
CA GLU A 130 -7.27 2.28 17.48
C GLU A 130 -6.59 2.42 16.11
N LEU A 131 -5.60 3.31 15.96
CA LEU A 131 -4.86 3.51 14.70
C LEU A 131 -3.53 2.74 14.66
N GLU A 132 -3.38 1.69 15.46
CA GLU A 132 -2.24 0.77 15.36
C GLU A 132 -1.94 0.37 13.91
N PHE A 133 -0.67 0.15 13.61
CA PHE A 133 -0.25 -0.34 12.30
C PHE A 133 0.76 -1.45 12.49
N ILE A 134 0.48 -2.60 11.88
CA ILE A 134 1.40 -3.74 11.89
C ILE A 134 2.39 -3.55 10.74
N CYS A 135 3.64 -3.23 11.07
CA CYS A 135 4.71 -3.08 10.08
C CYS A 135 5.14 -4.45 9.52
N SER A 136 4.33 -5.04 8.64
CA SER A 136 4.57 -6.34 8.00
C SER A 136 5.60 -6.26 6.86
N ALA A 137 5.52 -5.24 6.01
CA ALA A 137 6.45 -5.01 4.90
C ALA A 137 7.63 -4.12 5.30
N ALA A 138 8.85 -4.47 4.88
CA ALA A 138 10.05 -3.68 5.20
C ALA A 138 10.04 -2.28 4.57
N ARG A 139 9.48 -2.17 3.36
CA ARG A 139 9.44 -0.93 2.57
C ARG A 139 8.40 0.08 2.99
N VAL A 140 7.55 -0.25 3.97
CA VAL A 140 6.35 0.52 4.28
C VAL A 140 6.41 0.98 5.73
N TRP A 141 6.20 2.27 5.96
CA TRP A 141 6.06 2.82 7.30
C TRP A 141 4.95 3.87 7.37
N PRO A 142 4.05 3.81 8.34
CA PRO A 142 3.01 4.81 8.52
C PRO A 142 3.58 6.09 9.12
N ALA A 143 2.97 7.21 8.75
CA ALA A 143 3.33 8.52 9.24
C ALA A 143 2.07 9.40 9.34
N ARG A 144 2.23 10.54 9.98
CA ARG A 144 1.23 11.60 10.03
C ARG A 144 1.82 12.89 9.49
N ASP A 145 1.11 13.54 8.59
CA ASP A 145 1.55 14.81 8.04
C ASP A 145 1.40 15.97 9.06
N ALA A 146 1.75 17.18 8.63
CA ALA A 146 1.75 18.36 9.50
C ALA A 146 0.34 18.74 9.99
N ASP A 147 -0.70 18.40 9.22
CA ASP A 147 -2.11 18.71 9.51
C ASP A 147 -2.78 17.62 10.35
N GLY A 148 -2.07 16.54 10.68
CA GLY A 148 -2.60 15.47 11.51
C GLY A 148 -3.29 14.36 10.73
N ARG A 149 -3.11 14.30 9.39
CA ARG A 149 -3.73 13.31 8.51
C ARG A 149 -2.80 12.10 8.32
N ASP A 150 -3.38 10.90 8.32
CA ASP A 150 -2.62 9.66 8.28
C ASP A 150 -2.22 9.25 6.86
N VAL A 151 -0.92 8.96 6.71
CA VAL A 151 -0.28 8.57 5.45
C VAL A 151 0.59 7.33 5.64
N VAL A 152 1.00 6.75 4.53
CA VAL A 152 1.96 5.66 4.45
C VAL A 152 3.09 6.09 3.53
N ILE A 153 4.32 5.88 3.97
CA ILE A 153 5.53 6.12 3.19
C ILE A 153 6.05 4.77 2.71
N LYS A 154 6.18 4.60 1.40
CA LYS A 154 6.70 3.38 0.77
C LYS A 154 7.96 3.67 -0.04
N ALA A 155 9.02 2.90 0.15
CA ALA A 155 10.16 2.89 -0.77
C ALA A 155 9.77 2.17 -2.08
N VAL A 156 9.80 2.87 -3.22
CA VAL A 156 9.25 2.36 -4.50
C VAL A 156 10.29 2.19 -5.61
N SER A 157 11.47 2.80 -5.50
CA SER A 157 12.53 2.68 -6.52
C SER A 157 13.90 3.02 -5.95
N THR A 158 14.97 2.51 -6.58
CA THR A 158 16.34 2.99 -6.34
C THR A 158 17.14 3.14 -7.62
N GLY A 159 18.22 3.91 -7.52
CA GLY A 159 19.26 3.97 -8.53
C GLY A 159 18.90 4.86 -9.72
N ALA A 160 19.68 4.71 -10.79
CA ALA A 160 19.54 5.53 -12.01
C ALA A 160 18.36 5.10 -12.89
N VAL A 161 17.90 3.85 -12.76
CA VAL A 161 16.79 3.31 -13.56
C VAL A 161 15.57 3.19 -12.67
N ALA A 162 14.52 3.95 -12.99
CA ALA A 162 13.26 3.86 -12.27
C ALA A 162 12.65 2.44 -12.37
N SER A 163 12.18 1.92 -11.23
CA SER A 163 11.38 0.69 -11.17
C SER A 163 10.10 0.81 -11.99
N ASN A 164 9.52 -0.31 -12.39
CA ASN A 164 8.21 -0.31 -13.03
C ASN A 164 7.12 0.22 -12.07
N GLU A 165 7.23 -0.06 -10.77
CA GLU A 165 6.34 0.53 -9.75
C GLU A 165 6.33 2.06 -9.83
N LEU A 166 7.51 2.70 -9.79
CA LEU A 166 7.60 4.16 -9.85
C LEU A 166 7.13 4.71 -11.19
N LYS A 167 7.47 4.05 -12.30
CA LYS A 167 7.01 4.45 -13.64
C LYS A 167 5.50 4.36 -13.76
N ALA A 168 4.89 3.29 -13.27
CA ALA A 168 3.45 3.07 -13.31
C ALA A 168 2.74 4.14 -12.48
N LEU A 169 3.17 4.34 -11.22
CA LEU A 169 2.61 5.38 -10.36
C LEU A 169 2.71 6.77 -11.00
N LYS A 170 3.87 7.15 -11.56
CA LYS A 170 4.01 8.45 -12.23
C LYS A 170 3.12 8.59 -13.46
N LEU A 171 3.01 7.54 -14.27
CA LEU A 171 2.17 7.54 -15.48
C LEU A 171 0.68 7.66 -15.12
N LEU A 172 0.22 6.87 -14.16
CA LEU A 172 -1.17 6.86 -13.69
C LEU A 172 -1.57 8.19 -13.03
N HIS A 173 -0.63 8.92 -12.43
CA HIS A 173 -0.88 10.23 -11.85
C HIS A 173 -0.56 11.40 -12.80
N SER A 174 -0.23 11.13 -14.06
CA SER A 174 -0.03 12.15 -15.09
C SER A 174 -1.28 12.31 -15.97
N GLU A 175 -1.42 13.48 -16.61
CA GLU A 175 -2.44 13.70 -17.63
C GLU A 175 -2.16 12.82 -18.86
N PRO A 176 -3.20 12.24 -19.51
CA PRO A 176 -4.63 12.38 -19.19
C PRO A 176 -5.15 11.38 -18.15
N LEU A 177 -4.34 10.40 -17.74
CA LEU A 177 -4.79 9.23 -16.96
C LEU A 177 -5.31 9.61 -15.57
N ARG A 178 -4.73 10.61 -14.92
CA ARG A 178 -5.14 11.07 -13.59
C ARG A 178 -6.60 11.51 -13.48
N ASN A 179 -7.21 11.93 -14.60
CA ASN A 179 -8.58 12.43 -14.63
C ASN A 179 -9.59 11.39 -15.15
N ASP A 180 -9.14 10.21 -15.58
CA ASP A 180 -10.06 9.13 -15.95
C ASP A 180 -10.71 8.57 -14.67
N PRO A 181 -12.04 8.57 -14.53
CA PRO A 181 -12.71 8.09 -13.32
C PRO A 181 -12.52 6.59 -13.05
N ARG A 182 -12.05 5.83 -14.04
CA ARG A 182 -11.69 4.41 -13.91
C ARG A 182 -10.29 4.22 -13.33
N ASN A 183 -9.49 5.27 -13.25
CA ASN A 183 -8.21 5.28 -12.55
C ASN A 183 -8.42 5.28 -11.04
N ARG A 184 -8.66 4.10 -10.48
CA ARG A 184 -8.82 3.91 -9.03
C ARG A 184 -7.55 3.38 -8.39
N ILE A 185 -6.46 4.08 -8.59
CA ILE A 185 -5.18 3.79 -7.96
C ILE A 185 -5.02 4.71 -6.76
N ILE A 186 -4.37 4.21 -5.70
CA ILE A 186 -4.12 5.01 -4.51
C ILE A 186 -3.40 6.32 -4.89
N PRO A 187 -3.91 7.49 -4.44
CA PRO A 187 -3.28 8.76 -4.75
C PRO A 187 -1.87 8.85 -4.17
N VAL A 188 -0.93 9.41 -4.91
CA VAL A 188 0.38 9.81 -4.38
C VAL A 188 0.35 11.29 -4.01
N VAL A 189 0.56 11.58 -2.73
CA VAL A 189 0.58 12.93 -2.16
C VAL A 189 1.93 13.60 -2.40
N ASP A 190 3.02 12.85 -2.29
CA ASP A 190 4.37 13.37 -2.41
C ASP A 190 5.38 12.28 -2.83
N TYR A 191 6.46 12.70 -3.48
CA TYR A 191 7.62 11.86 -3.78
C TYR A 191 8.86 12.44 -3.10
N ILE A 192 9.47 11.65 -2.21
CA ILE A 192 10.63 12.07 -1.43
C ILE A 192 11.85 11.29 -1.92
N GLU A 193 12.92 12.00 -2.27
CA GLU A 193 14.19 11.40 -2.65
C GLU A 193 15.20 11.43 -1.49
N PHE A 194 15.82 10.29 -1.24
CA PHE A 194 16.92 10.15 -0.27
C PHE A 194 17.90 9.07 -0.73
N ASN A 195 19.18 9.41 -0.84
CA ASN A 195 20.25 8.45 -1.15
C ASN A 195 19.96 7.57 -2.39
N HIS A 196 19.52 8.19 -3.49
CA HIS A 196 19.09 7.53 -4.73
C HIS A 196 17.86 6.63 -4.61
N GLN A 197 17.16 6.65 -3.48
CA GLN A 197 15.88 5.96 -3.33
C GLN A 197 14.74 6.96 -3.46
N THR A 198 13.63 6.50 -4.04
CA THR A 198 12.38 7.25 -4.13
C THR A 198 11.36 6.65 -3.19
N PHE A 199 10.78 7.50 -2.36
CA PHE A 199 9.69 7.16 -1.46
C PHE A 199 8.41 7.82 -1.94
N ALA A 200 7.34 7.05 -2.09
CA ALA A 200 6.01 7.56 -2.36
C ALA A 200 5.25 7.73 -1.04
N VAL A 201 4.66 8.89 -0.83
CA VAL A 201 3.75 9.17 0.28
C VAL A 201 2.33 9.03 -0.23
N MET A 202 1.55 8.15 0.37
CA MET A 202 0.18 7.83 -0.02
C MET A 202 -0.74 7.98 1.20
N PRO A 203 -2.01 8.37 1.04
CA PRO A 203 -2.94 8.42 2.17
C PRO A 203 -3.11 7.00 2.73
N ARG A 204 -3.17 6.88 4.06
CA ARG A 204 -3.38 5.58 4.70
C ARG A 204 -4.84 5.17 4.55
N TRP A 205 -5.08 4.07 3.85
CA TRP A 205 -6.41 3.50 3.62
C TRP A 205 -6.44 2.08 4.17
N SER A 206 -7.57 1.62 4.70
CA SER A 206 -7.74 0.24 5.19
C SER A 206 -8.09 -0.73 4.06
N HIS A 207 -7.79 -2.02 4.24
CA HIS A 207 -8.15 -3.04 3.25
C HIS A 207 -9.67 -3.20 3.20
N CYS A 208 -10.25 -3.24 2.01
CA CYS A 208 -11.70 -3.16 1.87
C CYS A 208 -12.44 -4.41 2.36
N VAL A 209 -11.76 -5.57 2.44
CA VAL A 209 -12.34 -6.83 2.93
C VAL A 209 -12.15 -7.07 4.42
N GLN A 210 -11.64 -6.08 5.16
CA GLN A 210 -11.56 -6.13 6.64
C GLN A 210 -12.89 -5.86 7.33
N CYS A 211 -13.87 -5.33 6.60
CA CYS A 211 -15.24 -5.21 7.05
C CYS A 211 -16.15 -6.05 6.16
N ASP A 212 -17.29 -6.42 6.74
CA ASP A 212 -18.26 -7.26 6.09
C ASP A 212 -19.20 -6.44 5.22
N PHE A 213 -19.52 -7.03 4.08
CA PHE A 213 -20.63 -6.62 3.24
C PHE A 213 -21.97 -7.03 3.89
N VAL A 214 -22.96 -6.17 3.77
CA VAL A 214 -24.32 -6.36 4.30
C VAL A 214 -25.29 -6.72 3.18
N THR A 215 -25.15 -6.12 2.00
CA THR A 215 -26.07 -6.31 0.88
C THR A 215 -25.37 -6.77 -0.40
N VAL A 216 -26.12 -7.42 -1.29
CA VAL A 216 -25.64 -7.80 -2.63
C VAL A 216 -25.13 -6.57 -3.39
N ALA A 217 -25.81 -5.42 -3.26
CA ALA A 217 -25.40 -4.16 -3.89
C ALA A 217 -23.99 -3.70 -3.50
N GLU A 218 -23.58 -3.91 -2.24
CA GLU A 218 -22.25 -3.52 -1.78
C GLU A 218 -21.16 -4.38 -2.42
N ILE A 219 -21.35 -5.70 -2.49
CA ILE A 219 -20.42 -6.63 -3.15
C ILE A 219 -20.31 -6.29 -4.64
N ILE A 220 -21.43 -6.05 -5.31
CA ILE A 220 -21.43 -5.69 -6.74
C ILE A 220 -20.68 -4.38 -6.98
N ARG A 221 -20.90 -3.35 -6.14
CA ARG A 221 -20.24 -2.05 -6.29
C ARG A 221 -18.72 -2.17 -6.10
N TYR A 222 -18.29 -2.89 -5.07
CA TYR A 222 -16.90 -3.21 -4.81
C TYR A 222 -16.26 -3.96 -5.99
N ALA A 223 -16.89 -5.05 -6.45
CA ALA A 223 -16.37 -5.86 -7.55
C ALA A 223 -16.29 -5.07 -8.87
N ARG A 224 -17.33 -4.28 -9.17
CA ARG A 224 -17.35 -3.37 -10.33
C ARG A 224 -16.14 -2.45 -10.33
N ALA A 225 -15.84 -1.84 -9.18
CA ALA A 225 -14.73 -0.90 -9.08
C ALA A 225 -13.40 -1.53 -9.49
N TYR A 226 -13.14 -2.78 -9.08
CA TYR A 226 -11.92 -3.49 -9.45
C TYR A 226 -11.92 -3.99 -10.90
N PHE A 227 -13.04 -4.54 -11.41
CA PHE A 227 -13.14 -4.90 -12.83
C PHE A 227 -12.89 -3.70 -13.75
N GLU A 228 -13.49 -2.54 -13.45
CA GLU A 228 -13.28 -1.30 -14.19
C GLU A 228 -11.82 -0.82 -14.11
N THR A 229 -11.19 -0.93 -12.93
CA THR A 229 -9.79 -0.53 -12.73
C THR A 229 -8.84 -1.40 -13.53
N VAL A 230 -9.03 -2.73 -13.53
CA VAL A 230 -8.18 -3.64 -14.29
C VAL A 230 -8.34 -3.44 -15.80
N ALA A 231 -9.58 -3.25 -16.27
CA ALA A 231 -9.84 -2.90 -17.67
C ALA A 231 -9.12 -1.61 -18.06
N PHE A 232 -9.23 -0.57 -17.22
CA PHE A 232 -8.54 0.71 -17.42
C PHE A 232 -7.01 0.55 -17.47
N LEU A 233 -6.41 -0.22 -16.56
CA LEU A 233 -4.96 -0.47 -16.58
C LEU A 233 -4.53 -1.14 -17.89
N HIS A 234 -5.25 -2.20 -18.29
CA HIS A 234 -4.92 -2.98 -19.49
C HIS A 234 -5.10 -2.16 -20.78
N GLU A 235 -6.11 -1.30 -20.85
CA GLU A 235 -6.32 -0.34 -21.95
C GLU A 235 -5.17 0.66 -22.07
N ASN A 236 -4.53 0.99 -20.95
CA ASN A 236 -3.39 1.92 -20.90
C ASN A 236 -2.02 1.21 -20.90
N ASN A 237 -1.99 -0.06 -21.31
CA ASN A 237 -0.76 -0.84 -21.42
C ASN A 237 0.03 -0.97 -20.09
N ILE A 238 -0.71 -1.08 -18.99
CA ILE A 238 -0.19 -1.33 -17.65
C ILE A 238 -0.84 -2.60 -17.11
N THR A 239 -0.05 -3.46 -16.47
CA THR A 239 -0.57 -4.55 -15.63
C THR A 239 -0.20 -4.29 -14.19
N HIS A 240 -0.97 -4.84 -13.26
CA HIS A 240 -0.68 -4.70 -11.84
C HIS A 240 0.24 -5.81 -11.33
N GLY A 241 -0.01 -7.05 -11.76
CA GLY A 241 0.79 -8.24 -11.46
C GLY A 241 0.62 -8.84 -10.07
N ASP A 242 -0.16 -8.21 -9.18
CA ASP A 242 -0.34 -8.61 -7.76
C ASP A 242 -1.72 -8.19 -7.20
N ILE A 243 -2.80 -8.52 -7.92
CA ILE A 243 -4.17 -8.15 -7.54
C ILE A 243 -4.69 -9.11 -6.46
N LEU A 244 -4.18 -8.96 -5.24
CA LEU A 244 -4.55 -9.74 -4.06
C LEU A 244 -5.38 -8.89 -3.08
N LEU A 245 -6.14 -9.55 -2.21
CA LEU A 245 -7.00 -8.88 -1.21
C LEU A 245 -6.25 -7.86 -0.34
N GLN A 246 -4.99 -8.10 0.02
CA GLN A 246 -4.18 -7.13 0.77
C GLN A 246 -3.88 -5.84 0.01
N ASN A 247 -4.02 -5.85 -1.32
CA ASN A 247 -3.77 -4.71 -2.19
C ASN A 247 -5.06 -4.00 -2.62
N MET A 248 -6.21 -4.42 -2.08
CA MET A 248 -7.53 -3.85 -2.31
C MET A 248 -7.94 -3.00 -1.10
N CYS A 249 -8.00 -1.68 -1.29
CA CYS A 249 -8.24 -0.72 -0.21
C CYS A 249 -9.55 0.07 -0.42
N MET A 250 -10.04 0.67 0.65
CA MET A 250 -11.13 1.66 0.61
C MET A 250 -10.80 2.91 1.42
N ASP A 251 -11.46 4.03 1.13
CA ASP A 251 -11.22 5.35 1.74
C ASP A 251 -11.75 5.48 3.18
N VAL A 252 -11.42 4.50 4.01
CA VAL A 252 -11.77 4.40 5.42
C VAL A 252 -10.54 3.98 6.22
N LEU A 253 -10.38 4.53 7.43
CA LEU A 253 -9.43 4.11 8.45
C LEU A 253 -10.17 3.36 9.56
N MET A 254 -10.03 2.04 9.54
CA MET A 254 -10.66 1.15 10.51
C MET A 254 -9.76 0.86 11.73
N PRO A 255 -10.36 0.59 12.90
CA PRO A 255 -9.63 0.23 14.10
C PRO A 255 -8.73 -1.00 13.94
N GLN A 256 -7.54 -0.94 14.55
CA GLN A 256 -6.57 -2.01 14.70
C GLN A 256 -6.31 -2.30 16.18
N PRO A 257 -6.04 -3.55 16.58
CA PRO A 257 -6.11 -4.78 15.77
C PRO A 257 -7.57 -5.20 15.48
N PHE A 258 -7.76 -6.04 14.45
CA PHE A 258 -9.05 -6.62 14.02
C PHE A 258 -9.67 -7.61 15.01
N LEU A 259 -9.72 -7.30 16.31
CA LEU A 259 -10.39 -8.16 17.30
C LEU A 259 -11.76 -8.57 16.76
N GLU A 260 -11.94 -9.86 16.44
CA GLU A 260 -13.08 -10.63 15.87
C GLU A 260 -14.42 -9.90 15.63
N ARG A 261 -14.39 -8.68 15.11
CA ARG A 261 -15.54 -7.80 14.95
C ARG A 261 -15.78 -7.70 13.47
N TYR A 262 -16.85 -8.38 13.07
CA TYR A 262 -17.50 -8.25 11.77
C TYR A 262 -18.03 -6.81 11.60
N TYR A 263 -17.15 -5.84 11.41
CA TYR A 263 -17.54 -4.45 11.23
C TYR A 263 -18.39 -4.33 9.97
N THR A 264 -19.49 -3.57 10.02
CA THR A 264 -20.36 -3.32 8.88
C THR A 264 -20.67 -1.84 8.75
N GLY A 265 -21.34 -1.45 7.66
CA GLY A 265 -21.79 -0.08 7.45
C GLY A 265 -20.73 0.81 6.78
N TYR A 266 -19.56 0.29 6.45
CA TYR A 266 -18.51 1.04 5.76
C TYR A 266 -18.62 1.00 4.24
N HIS A 267 -19.31 0.02 3.65
CA HIS A 267 -19.47 -0.11 2.19
C HIS A 267 -20.61 0.77 1.63
N THR A 268 -20.67 2.03 2.04
CA THR A 268 -21.69 2.99 1.56
C THR A 268 -21.57 3.30 0.06
N SER A 269 -22.59 3.94 -0.51
CA SER A 269 -22.66 4.20 -1.97
C SER A 269 -21.61 5.18 -2.50
N ASP A 270 -21.06 6.03 -1.63
CA ASP A 270 -20.06 7.04 -1.92
C ASP A 270 -18.61 6.56 -1.72
N ARG A 271 -18.42 5.31 -1.28
CA ARG A 271 -17.08 4.75 -1.03
C ARG A 271 -16.23 4.64 -2.28
N ARG A 272 -14.94 4.87 -2.10
CA ARG A 272 -13.92 4.68 -3.12
C ARG A 272 -13.12 3.43 -2.79
N TYR A 273 -12.98 2.56 -3.80
CA TYR A 273 -12.11 1.39 -3.75
C TYR A 273 -10.89 1.66 -4.62
N VAL A 274 -9.70 1.26 -4.17
CA VAL A 274 -8.46 1.47 -4.93
C VAL A 274 -7.53 0.27 -4.88
N LEU A 275 -6.71 0.13 -5.91
CA LEU A 275 -5.54 -0.75 -5.90
C LEU A 275 -4.30 -0.01 -5.38
N ILE A 276 -3.51 -0.72 -4.56
CA ILE A 276 -2.22 -0.30 -4.03
C ILE A 276 -1.15 -1.32 -4.47
N ASP A 277 0.13 -1.00 -4.25
CA ASP A 277 1.26 -1.92 -4.44
C ASP A 277 1.53 -2.37 -5.89
N PHE A 278 2.20 -1.50 -6.64
CA PHE A 278 2.56 -1.73 -8.05
C PHE A 278 3.92 -2.41 -8.21
N GLU A 279 4.38 -3.19 -7.24
CA GLU A 279 5.68 -3.89 -7.35
C GLU A 279 5.70 -4.89 -8.52
N GLY A 280 4.60 -5.61 -8.73
CA GLY A 280 4.45 -6.58 -9.81
C GLY A 280 4.14 -5.98 -11.18
N ALA A 281 4.11 -4.65 -11.28
CA ALA A 281 3.61 -3.98 -12.46
C ALA A 281 4.53 -4.15 -13.67
N GLU A 282 3.94 -4.40 -14.83
CA GLU A 282 4.61 -4.32 -16.12
C GLU A 282 4.02 -3.18 -16.93
N ILE A 283 4.87 -2.51 -17.71
CA ILE A 283 4.47 -1.39 -18.56
C ILE A 283 4.96 -1.67 -19.96
N HIS A 284 4.04 -1.69 -20.92
CA HIS A 284 4.41 -1.76 -22.32
C HIS A 284 4.51 -0.36 -22.92
N ALA A 285 5.73 0.06 -23.24
CA ALA A 285 6.01 1.36 -23.85
C ALA A 285 6.32 1.20 -25.35
N GLY A 286 5.53 1.87 -26.20
CA GLY A 286 5.81 2.04 -27.63
C GLY A 286 4.85 1.27 -28.57
N PRO A 287 4.99 1.45 -29.90
CA PRO A 287 4.08 0.88 -30.90
C PRO A 287 4.39 -0.58 -31.29
N GLY A 288 5.16 -1.30 -30.47
CA GLY A 288 5.60 -2.68 -30.75
C GLY A 288 4.61 -3.74 -30.28
N PRO A 289 4.84 -5.03 -30.60
CA PRO A 289 4.10 -6.10 -29.96
C PRO A 289 4.42 -6.15 -28.46
N HIS A 290 3.43 -6.54 -27.67
CA HIS A 290 3.60 -6.74 -26.24
C HIS A 290 4.65 -7.83 -25.95
N SER A 291 5.54 -7.61 -24.98
CA SER A 291 6.48 -8.64 -24.54
C SER A 291 5.74 -9.84 -23.94
N LEU A 292 6.41 -10.99 -23.89
CA LEU A 292 5.84 -12.20 -23.30
C LEU A 292 5.54 -11.98 -21.80
N GLU A 293 6.41 -11.25 -21.10
CA GLU A 293 6.24 -10.90 -19.68
C GLU A 293 4.97 -10.08 -19.47
N PHE A 294 4.74 -9.07 -20.32
CA PHE A 294 3.53 -8.24 -20.25
C PHE A 294 2.26 -9.04 -20.58
N GLN A 295 2.32 -9.93 -21.57
CA GLN A 295 1.19 -10.81 -21.90
C GLN A 295 0.85 -11.76 -20.75
N ASN A 296 1.87 -12.37 -20.13
CA ASN A 296 1.70 -13.24 -18.97
C ASN A 296 1.18 -12.45 -17.75
N SER A 297 1.66 -11.23 -17.55
CA SER A 297 1.19 -10.34 -16.48
C SER A 297 -0.29 -9.96 -16.68
N ARG A 298 -0.75 -9.74 -17.92
CA ARG A 298 -2.18 -9.53 -18.22
C ARG A 298 -3.02 -10.74 -17.86
N LYS A 299 -2.61 -11.95 -18.29
CA LYS A 299 -3.34 -13.19 -17.94
C LYS A 299 -3.38 -13.39 -16.41
N ARG A 300 -2.27 -13.09 -15.73
CA ARG A 300 -2.19 -13.13 -14.27
C ARG A 300 -3.18 -12.17 -13.60
N ASP A 301 -3.29 -10.92 -14.07
CA ASP A 301 -4.25 -9.96 -13.51
C ASP A 301 -5.69 -10.45 -13.61
N ILE A 302 -6.06 -11.08 -14.73
CA ILE A 302 -7.41 -11.67 -14.93
C ILE A 302 -7.67 -12.80 -13.94
N TYR A 303 -6.71 -13.69 -13.77
CA TYR A 303 -6.79 -14.76 -12.77
C TYR A 303 -6.94 -14.16 -11.35
N LEU A 304 -6.04 -13.26 -10.97
CA LEU A 304 -5.95 -12.72 -9.61
C LEU A 304 -7.17 -11.87 -9.23
N VAL A 305 -7.71 -11.07 -10.16
CA VAL A 305 -8.94 -10.30 -9.90
C VAL A 305 -10.14 -11.24 -9.73
N ALA A 306 -10.23 -12.33 -10.49
CA ALA A 306 -11.30 -13.32 -10.32
C ALA A 306 -11.17 -14.08 -9.00
N ASP A 307 -9.96 -14.52 -8.65
CA ASP A 307 -9.70 -15.24 -7.40
C ASP A 307 -9.98 -14.36 -6.17
N SER A 308 -9.43 -13.15 -6.15
CA SER A 308 -9.62 -12.19 -5.06
C SER A 308 -11.08 -11.78 -4.89
N LEU A 309 -11.76 -11.38 -5.97
CA LEU A 309 -13.18 -10.99 -5.88
C LEU A 309 -14.08 -12.20 -5.58
N GLY A 310 -13.68 -13.41 -5.98
CA GLY A 310 -14.41 -14.65 -5.72
C GLY A 310 -14.64 -14.93 -4.24
N VAL A 311 -13.76 -14.43 -3.37
CA VAL A 311 -13.92 -14.52 -1.91
C VAL A 311 -15.27 -13.94 -1.45
N ASN A 312 -15.74 -12.85 -2.06
CA ASN A 312 -17.03 -12.24 -1.71
C ASN A 312 -18.11 -12.49 -2.76
N LEU A 313 -17.79 -12.49 -4.06
CA LEU A 313 -18.76 -12.73 -5.14
C LEU A 313 -19.40 -14.13 -5.07
N ARG A 314 -18.66 -15.14 -4.61
CA ARG A 314 -19.25 -16.48 -4.45
C ARG A 314 -20.25 -16.57 -3.30
N CYS A 315 -20.22 -15.63 -2.35
CA CYS A 315 -21.21 -15.55 -1.29
C CYS A 315 -22.61 -15.21 -1.82
N ILE A 316 -22.70 -14.61 -3.01
CA ILE A 316 -23.96 -14.20 -3.65
C ILE A 316 -24.32 -15.06 -4.87
N GLU A 317 -23.63 -16.19 -5.10
CA GLU A 317 -23.94 -17.12 -6.21
C GLU A 317 -25.37 -17.68 -6.15
N HIS A 318 -25.91 -17.85 -4.95
CA HIS A 318 -27.30 -18.30 -4.77
C HIS A 318 -28.34 -17.28 -5.29
N VAL A 319 -27.96 -16.00 -5.35
CA VAL A 319 -28.76 -14.91 -5.95
C VAL A 319 -28.41 -14.75 -7.43
N ILE A 320 -27.12 -14.87 -7.77
CA ILE A 320 -26.57 -14.60 -9.10
C ILE A 320 -25.72 -15.77 -9.60
N PRO A 321 -26.31 -16.92 -9.99
CA PRO A 321 -25.52 -18.12 -10.33
C PRO A 321 -24.51 -17.89 -11.47
N ARG A 322 -24.83 -16.98 -12.40
CA ARG A 322 -23.96 -16.61 -13.52
C ARG A 322 -22.61 -16.02 -13.09
N ILE A 323 -22.50 -15.47 -11.87
CA ILE A 323 -21.25 -14.88 -11.39
C ILE A 323 -20.16 -15.93 -11.20
N GLY A 324 -20.51 -17.12 -10.68
CA GLY A 324 -19.57 -18.21 -10.49
C GLY A 324 -18.97 -18.66 -11.83
N HIS A 325 -19.81 -18.83 -12.85
CA HIS A 325 -19.37 -19.19 -14.20
C HIS A 325 -18.43 -18.14 -14.83
N LEU A 326 -18.67 -16.85 -14.60
CA LEU A 326 -17.76 -15.80 -15.05
C LEU A 326 -16.39 -15.96 -14.40
N LEU A 327 -16.34 -16.08 -13.07
CA LEU A 327 -15.09 -16.24 -12.31
C LEU A 327 -14.33 -17.50 -12.75
N ASP A 328 -15.03 -18.63 -12.88
CA ASP A 328 -14.44 -19.88 -13.34
C ASP A 328 -13.81 -19.73 -14.73
N SER A 329 -14.48 -19.03 -15.65
CA SER A 329 -13.96 -18.80 -17.02
C SER A 329 -12.69 -17.95 -17.06
N MET A 330 -12.45 -17.13 -16.04
CA MET A 330 -11.26 -16.29 -15.91
C MET A 330 -10.06 -17.02 -15.30
N MET A 331 -10.31 -18.10 -14.54
CA MET A 331 -9.28 -18.80 -13.78
C MET A 331 -8.75 -20.08 -14.45
N VAL A 332 -9.22 -20.40 -15.66
CA VAL A 332 -8.67 -21.52 -16.45
C VAL A 332 -7.29 -21.16 -17.05
N GLU A 333 -6.41 -22.16 -17.18
CA GLU A 333 -5.01 -21.97 -17.60
C GLU A 333 -4.87 -21.27 -18.96
N ASP A 334 -5.70 -21.66 -19.94
CA ASP A 334 -5.74 -21.07 -21.28
C ASP A 334 -6.87 -20.05 -21.43
N SER A 335 -7.17 -19.27 -20.38
CA SER A 335 -8.21 -18.26 -20.45
C SER A 335 -7.84 -17.18 -21.48
N GLU A 336 -8.72 -16.98 -22.45
CA GLU A 336 -8.66 -15.88 -23.43
C GLU A 336 -9.56 -14.70 -23.01
N VAL A 337 -10.07 -14.71 -21.77
CA VAL A 337 -10.89 -13.63 -21.25
C VAL A 337 -10.01 -12.40 -21.01
N THR A 338 -10.30 -11.31 -21.72
CA THR A 338 -9.64 -10.01 -21.49
C THR A 338 -10.33 -9.23 -20.36
N ALA A 339 -9.66 -8.23 -19.78
CA ALA A 339 -10.23 -7.39 -18.73
C ALA A 339 -11.52 -6.68 -19.19
N THR A 340 -11.52 -6.14 -20.41
CA THR A 340 -12.71 -5.53 -21.02
C THR A 340 -13.85 -6.55 -21.19
N THR A 341 -13.54 -7.79 -21.58
CA THR A 341 -14.54 -8.86 -21.71
C THR A 341 -15.09 -9.28 -20.35
N ALA A 342 -14.23 -9.39 -19.33
CA ALA A 342 -14.64 -9.70 -17.97
C ALA A 342 -15.57 -8.62 -17.40
N LEU A 343 -15.20 -7.34 -17.55
CA LEU A 343 -16.03 -6.21 -17.15
C LEU A 343 -17.38 -6.25 -17.89
N PHE A 344 -17.38 -6.36 -19.21
CA PHE A 344 -18.63 -6.41 -19.99
C PHE A 344 -19.57 -7.54 -19.53
N ARG A 345 -19.06 -8.76 -19.34
CA ARG A 345 -19.85 -9.90 -18.86
C ARG A 345 -20.36 -9.67 -17.44
N PHE A 346 -19.55 -9.08 -16.56
CA PHE A 346 -19.96 -8.71 -15.21
C PHE A 346 -21.11 -7.70 -15.24
N GLU A 347 -21.00 -6.67 -16.09
CA GLU A 347 -22.04 -5.65 -16.24
C GLU A 347 -23.33 -6.21 -16.81
N GLU A 348 -23.25 -7.11 -17.80
CA GLU A 348 -24.42 -7.81 -18.36
C GLU A 348 -25.14 -8.64 -17.29
N ILE A 349 -24.38 -9.37 -16.46
CA ILE A 349 -24.95 -10.14 -15.34
C ILE A 349 -25.66 -9.20 -14.36
N CYS A 350 -25.02 -8.09 -13.98
CA CYS A 350 -25.58 -7.14 -13.03
C CYS A 350 -26.78 -6.37 -13.59
N GLY A 351 -26.84 -6.13 -14.90
CA GLY A 351 -27.93 -5.41 -15.56
C GLY A 351 -29.28 -6.14 -15.49
N GLY A 352 -29.28 -7.44 -15.19
CA GLY A 352 -30.49 -8.23 -15.00
C GLY A 352 -31.08 -8.21 -13.58
N LEU A 353 -30.44 -7.53 -12.63
CA LEU A 353 -30.84 -7.54 -11.22
C LEU A 353 -31.90 -6.50 -10.91
N THR A 354 -32.85 -6.88 -10.06
CA THR A 354 -33.87 -5.99 -9.54
C THR A 354 -33.38 -5.26 -8.28
N MET A 355 -34.09 -4.22 -7.86
CA MET A 355 -33.80 -3.55 -6.58
C MET A 355 -34.01 -4.47 -5.37
N GLU A 356 -34.88 -5.47 -5.49
CA GLU A 356 -35.07 -6.50 -4.46
C GLU A 356 -33.81 -7.36 -4.32
N ASP A 357 -33.26 -7.85 -5.43
CA ASP A 357 -32.02 -8.63 -5.45
C ASP A 357 -30.85 -7.85 -4.83
N LEU A 358 -30.73 -6.57 -5.19
CA LEU A 358 -29.67 -5.69 -4.70
C LEU A 358 -29.75 -5.45 -3.17
N ASN A 359 -30.96 -5.46 -2.61
CA ASN A 359 -31.19 -5.25 -1.17
C ASN A 359 -31.13 -6.53 -0.34
N LEU A 360 -30.97 -7.71 -0.96
CA LEU A 360 -30.85 -8.95 -0.22
C LEU A 360 -29.64 -8.94 0.71
N ALA A 361 -29.85 -9.45 1.92
CA ALA A 361 -28.81 -9.54 2.93
C ALA A 361 -27.81 -10.65 2.58
N VAL A 362 -26.53 -10.37 2.77
CA VAL A 362 -25.44 -11.33 2.53
C VAL A 362 -25.22 -12.16 3.79
N ALA A 363 -25.59 -13.45 3.73
CA ALA A 363 -25.49 -14.36 4.88
C ALA A 363 -24.06 -14.83 5.16
N ALA A 364 -23.31 -15.22 4.13
CA ALA A 364 -21.91 -15.65 4.25
C ALA A 364 -20.98 -14.45 4.05
N HIS A 365 -20.00 -14.28 4.95
CA HIS A 365 -19.06 -13.15 4.85
C HIS A 365 -17.88 -13.44 3.91
N GLN A 366 -17.56 -14.73 3.70
CA GLN A 366 -16.43 -15.17 2.91
C GLN A 366 -16.68 -16.54 2.28
N PHE A 367 -16.20 -16.75 1.06
CA PHE A 367 -15.99 -18.06 0.46
C PHE A 367 -14.50 -18.41 0.53
N SER A 368 -14.19 -19.58 1.08
CA SER A 368 -12.81 -20.05 1.24
C SER A 368 -12.76 -21.57 1.25
N HIS A 369 -11.74 -22.16 0.61
CA HIS A 369 -11.55 -23.62 0.52
C HIS A 369 -12.79 -24.37 0.01
N GLY A 370 -13.49 -23.81 -0.99
CA GLY A 370 -14.68 -24.42 -1.57
C GLY A 370 -15.94 -24.33 -0.70
N LYS A 371 -15.93 -23.55 0.37
CA LYS A 371 -17.03 -23.47 1.35
C LYS A 371 -17.38 -22.03 1.71
N LEU A 372 -18.67 -21.80 1.90
CA LEU A 372 -19.19 -20.56 2.49
C LEU A 372 -18.90 -20.54 4.00
N GLN A 373 -18.40 -19.39 4.47
CA GLN A 373 -18.11 -19.11 5.87
C GLN A 373 -19.14 -18.13 6.42
N TYR A 374 -19.72 -18.48 7.56
CA TYR A 374 -20.75 -17.69 8.23
C TYR A 374 -20.19 -17.03 9.48
N ARG A 375 -20.79 -15.90 9.86
CA ARG A 375 -20.37 -15.15 11.04
C ARG A 375 -20.69 -15.95 12.30
N GLN A 376 -19.74 -16.01 13.23
CA GLN A 376 -19.99 -16.63 14.54
C GLN A 376 -20.73 -15.68 15.49
N ASN A 377 -20.60 -14.37 15.26
CA ASN A 377 -21.17 -13.31 16.06
C ASN A 377 -21.91 -12.31 15.15
N PRO A 378 -22.93 -11.58 15.66
CA PRO A 378 -23.58 -10.53 14.88
C PRO A 378 -22.59 -9.42 14.52
N PRO A 379 -22.81 -8.73 13.39
CA PRO A 379 -21.98 -7.60 13.01
C PRO A 379 -22.03 -6.45 14.00
N VAL A 380 -20.90 -5.76 14.11
CA VAL A 380 -20.78 -4.53 14.90
C VAL A 380 -20.82 -3.35 13.95
N ASN A 381 -21.92 -2.60 13.96
CA ASN A 381 -21.97 -1.32 13.27
C ASN A 381 -21.25 -0.28 14.14
N LYS A 382 -20.11 0.23 13.66
CA LYS A 382 -19.39 1.34 14.28
C LYS A 382 -19.47 2.52 13.31
N PRO A 383 -19.97 3.69 13.74
CA PRO A 383 -20.21 4.80 12.82
C PRO A 383 -18.88 5.40 12.33
N ILE A 384 -18.91 5.91 11.10
CA ILE A 384 -17.84 6.75 10.55
C ILE A 384 -17.90 8.11 11.27
N LEU A 385 -16.77 8.59 11.79
CA LEU A 385 -16.71 9.86 12.49
C LEU A 385 -16.77 11.04 11.52
N GLY A 386 -17.50 12.07 11.91
CA GLY A 386 -17.61 13.31 11.13
C GLY A 386 -18.71 13.31 10.05
N LEU A 387 -19.42 12.19 9.87
CA LEU A 387 -20.65 12.12 9.09
C LEU A 387 -21.85 12.08 10.05
N ASN A 388 -22.81 12.99 9.89
CA ASN A 388 -24.06 13.02 10.65
C ASN A 388 -25.13 12.14 10.00
#